data_AF-A0A5K1HHP5-F1
#
_entry.id   AF-A0A5K1HHP5-F1
#
_cell.length_a   1.000
_cell.length_b   1.000
_cell.length_c   1.000
_cell.angle_alpha   90.00
_cell.angle_beta   90.00
_cell.angle_gamma   90.00
#
_symmetry.space_group_name_H-M   'P 1'
#
loop_
_entity.id
_entity.type
_entity.pdbx_description
1 polymer ?
#
loop_
_entity_poly.entity_id
_entity_poly.type
_entity_poly.pdbx_seq_one_letter_code
_entity_poly.pdbx_strand_id
1 'polypeptide(L)'
;MHALQENYSYVGEVVKVMGKNRVLVKLSHEGKYVVTVDKAIKIEDIKPNLRVAVRSDNYILHKILPTKVDPLVSLMKVEKVPDSTYDMIGGLDQQVKEVKEVIELPIKHPEIFESLGIAQPKGVLMYGPPGTGKTLLARAIAHHTDCTFIR
;
A
#
# COMPACT_ATOMS: atom_id res chain seq x y z
N MET A 1 1.99 24.29 -32.47
CA MET A 1 1.22 23.03 -32.59
C MET A 1 2.18 21.86 -32.43
N HIS A 2 2.47 21.43 -31.20
CA HIS A 2 3.33 20.28 -30.94
C HIS A 2 2.46 19.06 -30.60
N ALA A 3 2.57 18.04 -31.44
CA ALA A 3 2.16 16.64 -31.30
C ALA A 3 1.19 16.30 -30.14
N LEU A 4 -0.11 16.28 -30.45
CA LEU A 4 -1.20 15.81 -29.57
C LEU A 4 -1.53 14.31 -29.80
N GLN A 5 -0.60 13.53 -30.35
CA GLN A 5 -0.72 12.08 -30.44
C GLN A 5 0.29 11.44 -29.50
N GLU A 6 -0.06 11.31 -28.22
CA GLU A 6 0.55 10.24 -27.44
C GLU A 6 0.09 8.92 -28.06
N ASN A 7 1.06 8.13 -28.55
CA ASN A 7 0.78 6.78 -29.04
C ASN A 7 0.12 5.97 -27.92
N TYR A 8 -0.95 5.25 -28.25
CA TYR A 8 -1.65 4.42 -27.27
C TYR A 8 -0.70 3.37 -26.69
N SER A 9 -0.87 3.08 -25.40
CA SER A 9 -0.04 2.11 -24.69
C SER A 9 -0.82 0.85 -24.40
N TYR A 10 -0.22 -0.30 -24.67
CA TYR A 10 -0.75 -1.57 -24.21
C TYR A 10 -0.46 -1.76 -22.73
N VAL A 11 -1.47 -2.24 -22.01
CA VAL A 11 -1.31 -2.67 -20.62
C VAL A 11 -0.91 -4.14 -20.61
N GLY A 12 0.10 -4.47 -19.81
CA GLY A 12 0.55 -5.84 -19.62
C GLY A 12 1.07 -6.10 -18.22
N GLU A 13 1.39 -7.35 -17.96
CA GLU A 13 1.96 -7.83 -16.69
C GLU A 13 3.35 -8.41 -16.93
N VAL A 14 4.29 -8.05 -16.07
CA VAL A 14 5.65 -8.60 -16.13
C VAL A 14 5.63 -10.07 -15.73
N VAL A 15 6.03 -10.96 -16.64
CA VAL A 15 6.17 -12.39 -16.35
C VAL A 15 7.55 -12.67 -15.76
N LYS A 16 8.60 -12.13 -16.40
CA LYS A 16 9.99 -12.39 -16.01
C LYS A 16 10.92 -11.33 -16.57
N VAL A 17 11.90 -10.89 -15.77
CA VAL A 17 13.00 -10.04 -16.24
C VAL A 17 14.04 -10.90 -16.95
N MET A 18 14.46 -10.49 -18.16
CA MET A 18 15.39 -11.24 -19.01
C MET A 18 16.62 -10.40 -19.37
N GLY A 19 17.68 -10.51 -18.56
CA GLY A 19 18.96 -9.83 -18.82
C GLY A 19 18.93 -8.33 -18.49
N LYS A 20 19.83 -7.57 -19.13
CA LYS A 20 20.15 -6.18 -18.75
C LYS A 20 19.23 -5.09 -19.30
N ASN A 21 18.33 -5.38 -20.24
CA ASN A 21 17.38 -4.36 -20.75
C ASN A 21 16.12 -4.93 -21.39
N ARG A 22 15.85 -6.22 -21.18
CA ARG A 22 14.70 -6.91 -21.79
C ARG A 22 13.86 -7.55 -20.71
N VAL A 23 12.55 -7.51 -20.87
CA VAL A 23 11.58 -8.06 -19.92
C VAL A 23 10.51 -8.80 -20.71
N LEU A 24 10.13 -9.97 -20.24
CA LEU A 24 8.99 -10.71 -20.78
C LEU A 24 7.71 -10.16 -20.14
N VAL A 25 6.86 -9.54 -20.96
CA VAL A 25 5.58 -8.98 -20.55
C VAL A 25 4.45 -9.75 -21.24
N LYS A 26 3.41 -10.09 -20.49
CA LYS A 26 2.15 -10.62 -21.01
C LYS A 26 1.22 -9.44 -21.27
N LEU A 27 0.98 -9.13 -22.53
CA LEU A 27 -0.01 -8.13 -22.93
C LEU A 27 -1.42 -8.68 -22.70
N SER A 28 -2.36 -7.82 -22.29
CA SER A 28 -3.72 -8.26 -21.94
C SER A 28 -4.48 -8.93 -23.08
N HIS A 29 -4.14 -8.67 -24.34
CA HIS A 29 -4.87 -9.18 -25.51
C HIS A 29 -4.03 -9.95 -26.53
N GLU A 30 -2.69 -9.89 -26.48
CA GLU A 30 -1.84 -10.38 -27.58
C GLU A 30 -0.85 -11.50 -27.19
N GLY A 31 -0.83 -11.93 -25.92
CA GLY A 31 0.08 -12.99 -25.47
C GLY A 31 1.36 -12.45 -24.83
N LYS A 32 2.48 -13.17 -24.96
CA LYS A 32 3.76 -12.85 -24.28
C LYS A 32 4.78 -12.26 -25.26
N TYR A 33 5.32 -11.10 -24.93
CA TYR A 33 6.32 -10.40 -25.74
C TYR A 33 7.55 -10.03 -24.92
N VAL A 34 8.70 -10.06 -25.55
CA VAL A 34 9.94 -9.53 -24.98
C VAL A 34 10.02 -8.06 -25.34
N VAL A 35 9.85 -7.20 -24.33
CA VAL A 35 9.87 -5.73 -24.47
C VAL A 35 11.21 -5.18 -23.99
N THR A 36 11.60 -4.04 -24.54
CA THR A 36 12.81 -3.32 -24.11
C THR A 36 12.43 -2.30 -23.03
N VAL A 37 13.23 -2.20 -21.97
CA VAL A 37 12.99 -1.23 -20.88
C VAL A 37 13.50 0.16 -21.31
N ASP A 38 12.69 1.19 -21.06
CA ASP A 38 13.10 2.58 -21.28
C ASP A 38 14.22 2.95 -20.27
N LYS A 39 15.16 3.79 -20.70
CA LYS A 39 16.30 4.23 -19.88
C LYS A 39 15.87 4.98 -18.61
N ALA A 40 14.66 5.52 -18.61
CA ALA A 40 14.07 6.19 -17.46
C ALA A 40 13.73 5.25 -16.29
N ILE A 41 13.61 3.94 -16.54
CA ILE A 41 13.18 2.95 -15.53
C ILE A 41 14.36 2.05 -15.17
N LYS A 42 14.63 1.93 -13.87
CA LYS A 42 15.63 0.98 -13.37
C LYS A 42 15.05 -0.43 -13.35
N ILE A 43 15.87 -1.41 -13.73
CA ILE A 43 15.47 -2.82 -13.76
C ILE A 43 15.24 -3.39 -12.36
N GLU A 44 15.87 -2.80 -11.35
CA GLU A 44 15.70 -3.16 -9.93
C GLU A 44 14.26 -2.99 -9.44
N ASP A 45 13.52 -2.03 -10.02
CA ASP A 45 12.13 -1.75 -9.66
C ASP A 45 11.14 -2.71 -10.34
N ILE A 46 11.60 -3.48 -11.34
CA ILE A 46 10.76 -4.37 -12.13
C ILE A 46 10.73 -5.75 -11.47
N LYS A 47 9.66 -6.01 -10.70
CA LYS A 47 9.37 -7.34 -10.16
C LYS A 47 8.34 -8.08 -11.04
N PRO A 48 8.34 -9.42 -11.04
CA PRO A 48 7.27 -10.20 -11.64
C PRO A 48 5.90 -9.80 -11.08
N ASN A 49 4.85 -9.90 -11.91
CA ASN A 49 3.47 -9.48 -11.65
C ASN A 49 3.23 -7.96 -11.54
N LEU A 50 4.22 -7.10 -11.82
CA LEU A 50 3.94 -5.67 -11.96
C LEU A 50 3.14 -5.39 -13.23
N ARG A 51 2.18 -4.48 -13.11
CA ARG A 51 1.47 -3.91 -14.26
C ARG A 51 2.34 -2.85 -14.90
N VAL A 52 2.49 -2.92 -16.21
CA VAL A 52 3.37 -2.03 -16.98
C VAL A 52 2.68 -1.55 -18.24
N ALA A 53 3.02 -0.35 -18.68
CA ALA A 53 2.57 0.23 -19.94
C ALA A 53 3.68 0.12 -20.97
N VAL A 54 3.34 -0.49 -22.10
CA VAL A 54 4.24 -0.73 -23.24
C VAL A 54 3.72 0.09 -24.42
N ARG A 55 4.60 0.84 -25.09
CA ARG A 55 4.20 1.61 -26.28
C ARG A 55 3.87 0.67 -27.44
N SER A 56 2.85 1.01 -28.23
CA SER A 56 2.39 0.21 -29.37
C SER A 56 3.31 0.24 -30.59
N ASP A 57 4.13 1.28 -30.73
CA ASP A 57 5.04 1.48 -31.87
C ASP A 57 6.29 0.60 -31.79
N ASN A 58 6.98 0.64 -30.65
CA ASN A 58 8.33 0.11 -30.49
C ASN A 58 8.43 -0.97 -29.40
N TYR A 59 7.31 -1.36 -28.79
CA TYR A 59 7.26 -2.31 -27.68
C TYR A 59 8.24 -1.94 -26.55
N ILE A 60 8.32 -0.65 -26.23
CA ILE A 60 9.15 -0.12 -25.15
C ILE A 60 8.29 0.01 -23.88
N LEU A 61 8.76 -0.57 -22.78
CA LEU A 61 8.20 -0.36 -21.45
C LEU A 61 8.61 1.03 -20.97
N HIS A 62 7.67 1.98 -20.98
CA HIS A 62 7.93 3.37 -20.66
C HIS A 62 7.40 3.81 -19.29
N LYS A 63 6.43 3.06 -18.73
CA LYS A 63 5.81 3.40 -17.45
C LYS A 63 5.40 2.16 -16.67
N ILE A 64 5.66 2.18 -15.37
CA ILE A 64 5.12 1.20 -14.42
C ILE A 64 3.75 1.71 -13.97
N LEU A 65 2.75 0.85 -14.01
CA LEU A 65 1.38 1.17 -13.58
C LEU A 65 1.18 0.71 -12.13
N PRO A 66 0.35 1.43 -11.36
CA PRO A 66 -0.02 0.97 -10.03
C PRO A 66 -0.70 -0.41 -10.12
N THR A 67 -0.43 -1.23 -9.11
CA THR A 67 -1.07 -2.54 -8.98
C THR A 67 -2.59 -2.38 -9.00
N LYS A 68 -3.29 -3.37 -9.54
CA LYS A 68 -4.76 -3.36 -9.55
C LYS A 68 -5.20 -3.53 -8.10
N VAL A 69 -5.55 -2.44 -7.45
CA VAL A 69 -6.25 -2.48 -6.16
C VAL A 69 -7.72 -2.74 -6.48
N ASP A 70 -8.32 -3.75 -5.84
CA ASP A 70 -9.73 -4.01 -6.01
C ASP A 70 -10.55 -2.78 -5.60
N PRO A 71 -11.57 -2.38 -6.37
CA PRO A 71 -12.42 -1.25 -6.01
C PRO A 71 -13.00 -1.38 -4.59
N LEU A 72 -13.28 -2.60 -4.13
CA LEU A 72 -13.72 -2.89 -2.77
C LEU A 72 -12.71 -2.43 -1.70
N VAL A 73 -11.42 -2.67 -1.91
CA VAL A 73 -10.38 -2.22 -0.98
C VAL A 73 -10.29 -0.70 -0.96
N SER A 74 -10.49 -0.06 -2.12
CA SER A 74 -10.53 1.40 -2.20
C SER A 74 -11.75 1.98 -1.45
N LEU A 75 -12.89 1.28 -1.44
CA LEU A 75 -14.08 1.67 -0.69
C LEU A 75 -13.92 1.48 0.83
N MET A 76 -13.16 0.47 1.26
CA MET A 76 -12.90 0.23 2.68
C MET A 76 -11.87 1.19 3.28
N LYS A 77 -11.02 1.81 2.45
CA LYS A 77 -10.07 2.83 2.91
C LYS A 77 -10.82 4.09 3.29
N VAL A 78 -10.76 4.45 4.56
CA VAL A 78 -11.33 5.70 5.04
C VAL A 78 -10.35 6.83 4.72
N GLU A 79 -10.65 7.65 3.72
CA GLU A 79 -9.78 8.76 3.27
C GLU A 79 -9.58 9.85 4.33
N LYS A 80 -10.56 10.04 5.21
CA LYS A 80 -10.49 10.96 6.34
C LYS A 80 -10.99 10.27 7.59
N VAL A 81 -10.06 9.89 8.46
CA VAL A 81 -10.41 9.54 9.84
C VAL A 81 -10.95 10.82 10.47
N PRO A 82 -12.16 10.84 11.06
CA PRO A 82 -12.63 12.04 11.74
C PRO A 82 -11.70 12.41 12.89
N ASP A 83 -11.65 13.70 13.22
CA ASP A 83 -10.82 14.31 14.27
C ASP A 83 -11.21 13.82 15.68
N SER A 84 -11.05 12.54 15.93
CA SER A 84 -11.23 11.93 17.25
C SER A 84 -9.86 11.92 17.90
N THR A 85 -9.67 12.69 18.98
CA THR A 85 -8.45 12.64 19.79
C THR A 85 -8.67 11.78 21.02
N TYR A 86 -7.58 11.32 21.64
CA TYR A 86 -7.66 10.57 22.90
C TYR A 86 -8.34 11.38 24.01
N ASP A 87 -8.22 12.70 23.99
CA ASP A 87 -8.85 13.61 24.95
C ASP A 87 -10.39 13.58 24.91
N MET A 88 -10.97 13.13 23.79
CA MET A 88 -12.43 12.94 23.69
C MET A 88 -12.91 11.66 24.38
N ILE A 89 -12.00 10.79 24.84
CA ILE A 89 -12.31 9.51 25.45
C ILE A 89 -12.25 9.67 26.98
N GLY A 90 -13.40 9.82 27.62
CA GLY A 90 -13.48 9.93 29.07
C GLY A 90 -13.34 8.58 29.79
N GLY A 91 -12.49 8.51 30.82
CA GLY A 91 -12.48 7.43 31.81
C GLY A 91 -11.87 6.10 31.36
N LEU A 92 -11.17 6.06 30.21
CA LEU A 92 -10.52 4.88 29.65
C LEU A 92 -9.00 5.03 29.54
N ASP A 93 -8.39 5.84 30.43
CA ASP A 93 -6.97 6.21 30.35
C ASP A 93 -6.04 4.98 30.37
N GLN A 94 -6.39 3.98 31.18
CA GLN A 94 -5.62 2.74 31.27
C GLN A 94 -5.65 1.95 29.95
N GLN A 95 -6.85 1.80 29.36
CA GLN A 95 -7.01 1.07 28.11
C GLN A 95 -6.37 1.82 26.93
N VAL A 96 -6.48 3.15 26.91
CA VAL A 96 -5.78 4.00 25.94
C VAL A 96 -4.26 3.77 26.03
N LYS A 97 -3.70 3.75 27.24
CA LYS A 97 -2.27 3.51 27.46
C LYS A 97 -1.83 2.14 26.96
N GLU A 98 -2.56 1.08 27.30
CA GLU A 98 -2.27 -0.29 26.85
C GLU A 98 -2.27 -0.38 25.32
N VAL A 99 -3.29 0.17 24.66
CA VAL A 99 -3.37 0.12 23.20
C VAL A 99 -2.29 0.97 22.55
N LYS A 100 -1.94 2.11 23.14
CA LYS A 100 -0.84 2.96 22.69
C LYS A 100 0.51 2.25 22.76
N GLU A 101 0.79 1.54 23.85
CA GLU A 101 2.01 0.74 23.98
C GLU A 101 2.05 -0.43 22.98
N VAL A 102 0.90 -1.04 22.69
CA VAL A 102 0.82 -2.17 21.75
C VAL A 102 0.91 -1.72 20.29
N ILE A 103 0.38 -0.56 19.92
CA ILE A 103 0.30 -0.10 18.52
C ILE A 103 1.34 0.97 18.20
N GLU A 104 1.49 2.01 19.04
CA GLU A 104 2.42 3.11 18.73
C GLU A 104 3.87 2.74 18.99
N LEU A 105 4.15 1.97 20.04
CA LEU A 105 5.53 1.63 20.41
C LEU A 105 6.24 0.82 19.31
N PRO A 106 5.64 -0.23 18.71
CA PRO A 106 6.30 -0.97 17.64
C PRO A 106 6.47 -0.16 16.36
N ILE A 107 5.55 0.77 16.08
CA ILE A 107 5.60 1.62 14.88
C ILE A 107 6.68 2.71 15.03
N LYS A 108 6.80 3.32 16.22
CA LYS A 108 7.76 4.41 16.47
C LYS A 108 9.16 3.91 16.80
N HIS A 109 9.29 2.78 17.48
CA HIS A 109 10.55 2.25 18.01
C HIS A 109 10.74 0.75 17.74
N PRO A 110 10.81 0.31 16.47
CA PRO A 110 11.05 -1.08 16.14
C PRO A 110 12.38 -1.62 16.68
N GLU A 111 13.40 -0.76 16.85
CA GLU A 111 14.74 -1.11 17.34
C GLU A 111 14.74 -1.71 18.75
N ILE A 112 13.78 -1.32 19.60
CA ILE A 112 13.64 -1.84 20.97
C ILE A 112 13.23 -3.31 20.92
N PHE A 113 12.31 -3.66 20.03
CA PHE A 113 11.82 -5.03 19.86
C PHE A 113 12.89 -5.94 19.25
N GLU A 114 13.66 -5.43 18.29
CA GLU A 114 14.78 -6.16 17.69
C GLU A 114 15.90 -6.42 18.71
N SER A 115 16.26 -5.42 19.52
CA SER A 115 17.33 -5.53 20.53
C SER A 115 16.97 -6.50 21.66
N LEU A 116 15.69 -6.55 22.03
CA LEU A 116 15.17 -7.46 23.05
C LEU A 116 14.89 -8.87 22.51
N GLY A 117 14.90 -9.07 21.19
CA GLY A 117 14.57 -10.36 20.56
C GLY A 117 13.12 -10.80 20.79
N ILE A 118 12.22 -9.87 21.10
CA ILE A 118 10.80 -10.15 21.35
C ILE A 118 9.96 -9.89 20.10
N ALA A 119 8.95 -10.72 19.88
CA ALA A 119 8.03 -10.53 18.76
C ALA A 119 7.10 -9.34 19.03
N GLN A 120 6.89 -8.50 18.00
CA GLN A 120 5.91 -7.43 18.07
C GLN A 120 4.49 -7.99 18.17
N PRO A 121 3.62 -7.38 19.00
CA PRO A 121 2.22 -7.78 19.07
C PRO A 121 1.52 -7.56 17.73
N LYS A 122 0.74 -8.56 17.27
CA LYS A 122 0.12 -8.55 15.94
C LYS A 122 -1.19 -7.78 15.86
N GLY A 123 -1.86 -7.55 16.99
CA GLY A 123 -3.15 -6.89 17.02
C GLY A 123 -3.75 -6.88 18.43
N VAL A 124 -4.80 -6.07 18.59
CA VAL A 124 -5.53 -5.90 19.84
C VAL A 124 -6.99 -6.28 19.62
N LEU A 125 -7.58 -6.99 20.58
CA LEU A 125 -9.01 -7.26 20.63
C LEU A 125 -9.67 -6.37 21.69
N MET A 126 -10.54 -5.47 21.25
CA MET A 126 -11.38 -4.66 22.16
C MET A 126 -12.75 -5.32 22.32
N TYR A 127 -13.09 -5.76 23.53
CA TYR A 127 -14.39 -6.39 23.83
C TYR A 127 -15.14 -5.67 24.95
N GLY A 128 -16.40 -6.06 25.19
CA GLY A 128 -17.24 -5.55 26.28
C GLY A 128 -18.61 -5.04 25.82
N PRO A 129 -19.42 -4.47 26.73
CA PRO A 129 -20.78 -4.01 26.42
C PRO A 129 -20.84 -3.00 25.26
N PRO A 130 -21.96 -2.94 24.51
CA PRO A 130 -22.15 -1.90 23.49
C PRO A 130 -22.17 -0.51 24.13
N GLY A 131 -21.72 0.51 23.40
CA GLY A 131 -21.70 1.91 23.89
C GLY A 131 -20.49 2.33 24.72
N THR A 132 -19.54 1.43 24.97
CA THR A 132 -18.31 1.70 25.77
C THR A 132 -17.16 2.33 24.97
N GLY A 133 -17.44 2.93 23.81
CA GLY A 133 -16.43 3.72 23.07
C GLY A 133 -15.38 2.92 22.28
N LYS A 134 -15.47 1.59 22.15
CA LYS A 134 -14.50 0.77 21.38
C LYS A 134 -14.20 1.29 19.96
N THR A 135 -15.26 1.64 19.21
CA THR A 135 -15.11 2.19 17.86
C THR A 135 -14.53 3.60 17.87
N LEU A 136 -14.79 4.38 18.93
CA LEU A 136 -14.25 5.72 19.11
C LEU A 136 -12.75 5.66 19.39
N LEU A 137 -12.32 4.74 20.27
CA LEU A 137 -10.92 4.46 20.55
C LEU A 137 -10.16 4.04 19.28
N ALA A 138 -10.72 3.12 18.49
CA ALA A 138 -10.12 2.70 17.22
C ALA A 138 -9.89 3.87 16.24
N ARG A 139 -10.86 4.80 16.16
CA ARG A 139 -10.75 6.01 15.33
C ARG A 139 -9.69 6.97 15.86
N ALA A 140 -9.63 7.18 17.18
CA ALA A 140 -8.66 8.06 17.79
C ALA A 140 -7.21 7.58 17.60
N ILE A 141 -6.99 6.26 17.68
CA ILE A 141 -5.69 5.65 17.40
C ILE A 141 -5.31 5.89 15.94
N ALA A 142 -6.23 5.59 14.99
CA ALA A 142 -5.94 5.76 13.57
C ALA A 142 -5.61 7.22 13.20
N HIS A 143 -6.27 8.19 13.85
CA HIS A 143 -5.98 9.61 13.69
C HIS A 143 -4.59 9.98 14.26
N HIS A 144 -4.19 9.41 15.40
CA HIS A 144 -2.91 9.76 16.04
C HIS A 144 -1.69 9.05 15.42
N THR A 145 -1.88 7.89 14.76
CA THR A 145 -0.79 7.11 14.17
C THR A 145 -0.57 7.36 12.68
N ASP A 146 -1.32 8.29 12.06
CA ASP A 146 -1.33 8.53 10.60
C ASP A 146 -1.48 7.23 9.77
N CYS A 147 -2.11 6.22 10.36
CA CYS A 147 -2.27 4.91 9.74
C CYS A 147 -3.53 4.87 8.88
N THR A 148 -3.47 4.11 7.79
CA THR A 148 -4.66 3.86 6.96
C THR A 148 -5.70 3.06 7.74
N PHE A 149 -6.86 3.66 8.01
CA PHE A 149 -7.99 2.98 8.64
C PHE A 149 -8.84 2.27 7.57
N ILE A 150 -9.02 0.95 7.72
CA ILE A 150 -9.81 0.11 6.80
C ILE A 150 -11.06 -0.35 7.56
N ARG A 151 -12.26 -0.13 6.99
CA ARG A 151 -13.55 -0.52 7.56
C ARG A 151 -14.45 -1.20 6.53
#